data_AF-H8GBH5-F1
#
_entry.id   AF-H8GBH5-F1
#
_cell.length_a   1.000
_cell.length_b   1.000
_cell.length_c   1.000
_cell.angle_alpha   90.00
_cell.angle_beta   90.00
_cell.angle_gamma   90.00
#
_symmetry.space_group_name_H-M   'P 1'
#
loop_
_entity.id
_entity.type
_entity.pdbx_description
1 polymer ?
#
loop_
_entity_poly.entity_id
_entity_poly.type
_entity_poly.pdbx_seq_one_letter_code
_entity_poly.pdbx_strand_id
1 'polypeptide(L)'
;MIAGSTGPDGRPWHDVPVSREWFVRIHNDEITSALVVIDALHRLCGLPWPNAIDLTRRVHWGRSADVPAPGSQAEAENLAVSLQRCGLRTTVWCR
;
A
#
# COMPACT_ATOMS: atom_id res chain seq x y z
N MET A 1 -28.26 13.54 27.64
CA MET A 1 -28.30 13.30 26.19
C MET A 1 -27.53 14.43 25.52
N ILE A 2 -26.33 14.18 25.03
CA ILE A 2 -25.56 15.17 24.26
C ILE A 2 -26.00 15.00 22.81
N ALA A 3 -26.65 16.02 22.25
CA ALA A 3 -27.05 16.02 20.85
C ALA A 3 -25.78 15.95 19.98
N GLY A 4 -25.63 14.88 19.20
CA GLY A 4 -24.56 14.77 18.22
C GLY A 4 -24.71 15.89 17.19
N SER A 5 -23.65 16.67 16.99
CA SER A 5 -23.66 17.70 15.95
C SER A 5 -23.79 17.02 14.58
N THR A 6 -24.68 17.54 13.76
CA THR A 6 -24.88 17.12 12.37
C THR A 6 -24.21 18.12 11.43
N GLY A 7 -23.66 17.60 10.32
CA GLY A 7 -23.08 18.39 9.24
C GLY A 7 -24.15 19.13 8.41
N PRO A 8 -23.73 19.98 7.45
CA PRO A 8 -24.64 20.79 6.62
C PRO A 8 -25.58 19.98 5.72
N ASP A 9 -25.34 18.68 5.57
CA ASP A 9 -26.16 17.70 4.85
C ASP A 9 -27.02 16.83 5.79
N GLY A 10 -27.03 17.11 7.10
CA GLY A 10 -27.83 16.40 8.10
C GLY A 10 -27.25 15.06 8.56
N ARG A 11 -26.04 14.67 8.12
CA ARG A 11 -25.36 13.46 8.62
C ARG A 11 -24.56 13.75 9.90
N PRO A 12 -24.43 12.79 10.83
CA PRO A 12 -23.48 12.91 11.93
C PRO A 12 -22.08 13.21 11.39
N TRP A 13 -21.30 14.09 12.01
CA TRP A 13 -19.92 14.38 11.57
C TRP A 13 -19.03 13.12 11.48
N HIS A 14 -19.40 12.04 12.19
CA HIS A 14 -18.72 10.75 12.13
C HIS A 14 -18.93 9.98 10.81
N ASP A 15 -19.91 10.36 10.00
CA ASP A 15 -20.25 9.72 8.72
C ASP A 15 -19.70 10.47 7.49
N VAL A 16 -18.92 11.54 7.69
CA VAL A 16 -18.22 12.20 6.60
C VAL A 16 -17.12 11.24 6.10
N PRO A 17 -17.16 10.76 4.84
CA PRO A 17 -16.12 9.88 4.33
C PRO A 17 -14.82 10.68 4.24
N VAL A 18 -13.88 10.41 5.14
CA VAL A 18 -12.51 10.87 4.94
C VAL A 18 -11.94 9.97 3.86
N SER A 19 -11.72 10.52 2.66
CA SER A 19 -11.06 9.77 1.58
C SER A 19 -9.63 9.45 2.01
N ARG A 20 -9.42 8.23 2.51
CA ARG A 20 -8.10 7.73 2.88
C ARG A 20 -7.46 7.11 1.65
N GLU A 21 -6.25 7.53 1.34
CA GLU A 21 -5.45 6.87 0.30
C GLU A 21 -4.56 5.82 0.96
N TRP A 22 -4.67 4.58 0.50
CA TRP A 22 -3.98 3.43 1.08
C TRP A 22 -2.70 3.10 0.33
N PHE A 23 -1.70 2.66 1.07
CA PHE A 23 -0.38 2.32 0.55
C PHE A 23 0.10 1.00 1.14
N VAL A 24 0.85 0.23 0.34
CA VAL A 24 1.66 -0.88 0.81
C VAL A 24 3.12 -0.46 0.78
N ARG A 25 3.75 -0.44 1.95
CA ARG A 25 5.19 -0.23 2.07
C ARG A 25 5.91 -1.56 1.95
N ILE A 26 6.86 -1.64 1.02
CA ILE A 26 7.76 -2.78 0.84
C ILE A 26 9.07 -2.44 1.52
N HIS A 27 9.59 -3.35 2.36
CA HIS A 27 10.81 -3.17 3.13
C HIS A 27 11.94 -4.01 2.54
N ASN A 28 13.14 -3.46 2.53
CA ASN A 28 14.35 -4.24 2.29
C ASN A 28 14.58 -5.19 3.48
N ASP A 29 14.81 -6.46 3.17
CA ASP A 29 15.07 -7.53 4.14
C ASP A 29 16.49 -8.13 4.02
N GLU A 30 17.30 -7.67 3.05
CA GLU A 30 18.64 -8.18 2.70
C GLU A 30 18.70 -9.69 2.38
N ILE A 31 17.54 -10.34 2.19
CA ILE A 31 17.42 -11.78 1.98
C ILE A 31 16.76 -12.06 0.63
N THR A 32 15.70 -11.32 0.29
CA THR A 32 14.91 -11.52 -0.92
C THR A 32 15.68 -11.03 -2.14
N SER A 33 15.81 -11.92 -3.13
CA SER A 33 16.50 -11.60 -4.38
C SER A 33 15.83 -10.44 -5.11
N ALA A 34 16.62 -9.51 -5.64
CA ALA A 34 16.12 -8.39 -6.44
C ALA A 34 15.24 -8.85 -7.62
N LEU A 35 15.51 -10.01 -8.23
CA LEU A 35 14.70 -10.54 -9.32
C LEU A 35 13.29 -10.93 -8.85
N VAL A 36 13.16 -11.47 -7.63
CA VAL A 36 11.86 -11.80 -7.02
C VAL A 36 11.07 -10.52 -6.75
N VAL A 37 11.73 -9.48 -6.25
CA VAL A 37 11.09 -8.18 -6.01
C VAL A 37 10.61 -7.57 -7.34
N ILE A 38 11.43 -7.58 -8.39
CA ILE A 38 11.04 -7.04 -9.71
C ILE A 38 9.85 -7.81 -10.30
N ASP A 39 9.87 -9.15 -10.28
CA ASP A 39 8.76 -9.96 -10.80
C ASP A 39 7.46 -9.73 -10.02
N ALA A 40 7.53 -9.71 -8.68
CA ALA A 40 6.37 -9.45 -7.83
C ALA A 40 5.75 -8.07 -8.10
N LEU A 41 6.58 -7.04 -8.25
CA LEU A 41 6.14 -5.68 -8.59
C LEU A 41 5.50 -5.60 -9.98
N HIS A 42 6.09 -6.28 -10.97
CA HIS A 42 5.53 -6.33 -12.31
C HIS A 42 4.15 -7.00 -12.31
N ARG A 43 4.03 -8.16 -11.66
CA ARG A 43 2.84 -9.00 -11.73
C ARG A 43 1.72 -8.54 -10.80
N LEU A 44 2.03 -8.15 -9.57
CA LEU A 44 1.03 -7.86 -8.53
C LEU A 44 0.69 -6.37 -8.44
N CYS A 45 1.65 -5.50 -8.75
CA CYS A 45 1.43 -4.04 -8.77
C CYS A 45 1.21 -3.49 -10.18
N GLY A 46 1.25 -4.34 -11.21
CA GLY A 46 1.04 -3.95 -12.61
C GLY A 46 2.09 -2.98 -13.16
N LEU A 47 3.26 -2.91 -12.53
CA LEU A 47 4.30 -1.97 -12.96
C LEU A 47 4.96 -2.44 -14.26
N PRO A 48 5.16 -1.57 -15.26
CA PRO A 48 6.05 -1.88 -16.38
C PRO A 48 7.45 -2.24 -15.88
N TRP A 49 8.16 -3.13 -16.59
CA TRP A 49 9.50 -3.60 -16.19
C TRP A 49 10.48 -2.49 -15.77
N PRO A 50 10.62 -1.37 -16.51
CA PRO A 50 11.49 -0.28 -16.07
C PRO A 50 11.11 0.29 -14.69
N ASN A 51 9.81 0.47 -14.45
CA ASN A 51 9.31 1.02 -13.19
C ASN A 51 9.46 0.03 -12.02
N ALA A 52 9.31 -1.27 -12.29
CA ALA A 52 9.56 -2.33 -11.30
C ALA A 52 11.04 -2.38 -10.91
N ILE A 53 11.96 -2.27 -11.87
CA ILE A 53 13.41 -2.19 -11.63
C ILE A 53 13.74 -0.96 -10.76
N ASP A 54 13.20 0.20 -11.12
CA ASP A 54 13.47 1.44 -10.38
C ASP A 54 12.90 1.40 -8.95
N LEU A 55 11.70 0.85 -8.75
CA LEU A 55 11.14 0.71 -7.41
C LEU A 55 11.93 -0.31 -6.58
N THR A 56 12.39 -1.42 -7.16
CA THR A 56 13.30 -2.37 -6.47
C THR A 56 14.57 -1.68 -6.01
N ARG A 57 15.19 -0.83 -6.85
CA ARG A 57 16.37 -0.02 -6.46
C ARG A 57 16.05 0.92 -5.29
N ARG A 58 14.86 1.53 -5.29
CA ARG A 58 14.41 2.38 -4.17
C ARG A 58 14.21 1.59 -2.88
N VAL A 59 13.62 0.39 -2.95
CA VAL A 59 13.48 -0.49 -1.77
C VAL A 59 14.87 -0.84 -1.22
N HIS A 60 15.78 -1.30 -2.07
CA HIS A 60 17.10 -1.74 -1.64
C HIS A 60 17.91 -0.61 -0.99
N TRP A 61 18.11 0.51 -1.70
CA TRP A 61 18.94 1.61 -1.22
C TRP A 61 18.23 2.52 -0.21
N GLY A 62 16.93 2.72 -0.37
CA GLY A 62 16.10 3.57 0.50
C GLY A 62 15.52 2.84 1.71
N ARG A 63 15.87 1.56 1.91
CA ARG A 63 15.34 0.64 2.94
C ARG A 63 13.85 0.31 2.81
N SER A 64 13.05 1.15 2.16
CA SER A 64 11.65 0.87 1.86
C SER A 64 11.15 1.72 0.69
N ALA A 65 10.04 1.30 0.08
CA ALA A 65 9.30 2.12 -0.88
C ALA A 65 7.80 1.84 -0.77
N ASP A 66 6.98 2.84 -1.04
CA ASP A 66 5.52 2.72 -1.06
C ASP A 66 5.00 2.44 -2.47
N VAL A 67 4.03 1.53 -2.57
CA VAL A 67 3.18 1.36 -3.74
C VAL A 67 1.75 1.75 -3.39
N PRO A 68 1.05 2.51 -4.24
CA PRO A 68 -0.35 2.82 -4.00
C PRO A 68 -1.18 1.54 -4.06
N ALA A 69 -2.07 1.37 -3.08
CA ALA A 69 -3.05 0.31 -3.09
C ALA A 69 -4.34 0.76 -3.78
N PRO A 70 -5.10 -0.14 -4.42
CA PRO A 70 -6.42 0.18 -4.91
C PRO A 70 -7.33 0.60 -3.74
N GLY A 71 -8.05 1.71 -3.91
CA GLY A 71 -9.31 2.14 -3.28
C GLY A 71 -9.54 1.99 -1.76
N SER A 72 -9.36 0.79 -1.21
CA SER A 72 -9.82 0.41 0.12
C SER A 72 -8.72 -0.24 0.97
N GLN A 73 -8.95 -0.24 2.29
CA GLN A 73 -8.07 -0.93 3.25
C GLN A 73 -7.91 -2.42 2.91
N ALA A 74 -9.03 -3.08 2.60
CA ALA A 74 -9.05 -4.51 2.31
C ALA A 74 -8.23 -4.84 1.05
N GLU A 75 -8.28 -3.98 0.01
CA GLU A 75 -7.46 -4.14 -1.18
C GLU A 75 -5.97 -3.93 -0.89
N ALA A 76 -5.62 -2.97 -0.04
CA ALA A 76 -4.25 -2.76 0.42
C ALA A 76 -3.71 -3.96 1.21
N GLU A 77 -4.51 -4.51 2.11
CA GLU A 77 -4.18 -5.71 2.89
C GLU A 77 -4.02 -6.94 1.98
N ASN A 78 -4.93 -7.13 1.02
CA ASN A 78 -4.84 -8.21 0.05
C ASN A 78 -3.57 -8.12 -0.83
N LEU A 79 -3.20 -6.91 -1.27
CA LEU A 79 -1.96 -6.67 -1.99
C LEU A 79 -0.75 -6.99 -1.09
N ALA A 80 -0.74 -6.51 0.16
CA ALA A 80 0.34 -6.77 1.10
C ALA A 80 0.55 -8.26 1.37
N VAL A 81 -0.52 -9.03 1.59
CA VAL A 81 -0.49 -10.49 1.75
C VAL A 81 0.02 -11.17 0.47
N SER A 82 -0.40 -10.71 -0.70
CA SER A 82 0.05 -11.28 -1.97
C SER A 82 1.56 -11.10 -2.17
N LEU A 83 2.09 -9.91 -1.84
CA LEU A 83 3.52 -9.64 -1.87
C LEU A 83 4.29 -10.47 -0.83
N GLN A 84 3.73 -10.67 0.37
CA GLN A 84 4.32 -11.52 1.41
C GLN A 84 4.42 -12.98 0.99
N ARG A 85 3.45 -13.49 0.22
CA ARG A 85 3.52 -14.84 -0.35
C ARG A 85 4.64 -15.01 -1.37
N CYS A 86 5.15 -13.92 -1.94
CA CYS A 86 6.36 -13.89 -2.77
C CYS A 86 7.64 -13.72 -1.95
N GLY A 87 7.55 -13.65 -0.61
CA GLY A 87 8.69 -13.47 0.30
C GLY A 87 8.98 -12.02 0.70
N LEU A 88 8.25 -11.03 0.18
CA LEU A 88 8.52 -9.62 0.47
C LEU A 88 7.99 -9.24 1.87
N ARG A 89 8.80 -8.49 2.63
CA ARG A 89 8.33 -7.86 3.87
C ARG A 89 7.52 -6.61 3.56
N THR A 90 6.27 -6.55 4.03
CA THR A 90 5.37 -5.41 3.76
C THR A 90 4.60 -4.92 4.99
N THR A 91 4.18 -3.66 4.97
CA THR A 91 3.23 -3.05 5.94
C THR A 91 2.20 -2.19 5.21
N VAL A 92 1.01 -2.04 5.77
CA VAL A 92 -0.08 -1.21 5.21
C VAL A 92 -0.21 0.09 6.00
N TRP A 93 -0.46 1.21 5.32
CA TRP A 93 -0.76 2.50 5.96
C TRP A 93 -1.66 3.37 5.08
N CYS A 94 -2.24 4.43 5.65
CA CYS A 94 -3.09 5.38 4.92
C CYS A 94 -2.72 6.84 5.22
N ARG A 95 -3.01 7.74 4.29
CA ARG A 95 -2.95 9.20 4.45
C ARG A 95 -4.32 9.83 4.28
#